data_AF-A0A1B1PZ43-F1
#
_entry.id   AF-A0A1B1PZ43-F1
#
_cell.length_a   1.000
_cell.length_b   1.000
_cell.length_c   1.000
_cell.angle_alpha   90.00
_cell.angle_beta   90.00
_cell.angle_gamma   90.00
#
_symmetry.space_group_name_H-M   'P 1'
#
loop_
_entity.id
_entity.type
_entity.pdbx_description
1 polymer ?
#
loop_
_entity_poly.entity_id
_entity_poly.type
_entity_poly.pdbx_seq_one_letter_code
_entity_poly.pdbx_strand_id
1 'polypeptide(L)'
;MRSGRVYSQVDLPAATGEAPNPTGNLQPLRAMRWRIGRGGGPTARMLLALRRSGEDFRALDGLQLSSLTPYLGVTLGGWRQLAQERARAAIEQGLCGNLGAGWILFATSGRVSAMAEGLAAQLNDLSGIKLCEGGWLALPEPEAQALRQALAALARPGAGPQHLTLSRAPLVQLVLTAEELAGEPALLGRLRHDLSARALPLTRLTAGLGLSRSEARLAACLCDGLSLAAAASELGWTLETGRSCSKQLFARLGVSGQPGVVRRVLASGVWLG
;
A
#
# COMPACT_ATOMS: atom_id res chain seq x y z
N MET A 1 18.85 31.92 -9.91
CA MET A 1 19.48 30.87 -10.74
C MET A 1 18.61 30.49 -11.95
N ARG A 2 19.11 30.62 -13.19
CA ARG A 2 18.62 30.02 -14.46
C ARG A 2 18.75 28.48 -14.45
N SER A 3 17.89 27.81 -15.21
CA SER A 3 17.89 26.35 -15.35
C SER A 3 19.10 25.89 -16.15
N GLY A 4 19.79 24.82 -15.71
CA GLY A 4 20.93 24.25 -16.43
C GLY A 4 22.17 25.14 -16.51
N ARG A 5 22.30 26.11 -15.60
CA ARG A 5 23.56 26.88 -15.44
C ARG A 5 24.26 26.41 -14.17
N VAL A 6 25.59 26.30 -14.26
CA VAL A 6 26.47 26.11 -13.10
C VAL A 6 26.70 27.46 -12.42
N TYR A 7 26.51 27.49 -11.10
CA TYR A 7 26.73 28.63 -10.22
C TYR A 7 27.86 28.30 -9.26
N SER A 8 28.70 29.27 -8.98
CA SER A 8 29.71 29.23 -7.93
C SER A 8 29.20 29.89 -6.65
N GLN A 9 29.97 29.78 -5.57
CA GLN A 9 29.70 30.42 -4.29
C GLN A 9 29.50 31.94 -4.41
N VAL A 10 30.16 32.61 -5.37
CA VAL A 10 30.03 34.07 -5.58
C VAL A 10 28.78 34.45 -6.37
N ASP A 11 28.18 33.51 -7.12
CA ASP A 11 26.93 33.76 -7.86
C ASP A 11 25.67 33.59 -6.99
N LEU A 12 25.83 33.16 -5.73
CA LEU A 12 24.74 32.79 -4.83
C LEU A 12 24.64 33.78 -3.67
N PRO A 13 23.42 34.13 -3.20
CA PRO A 13 23.27 35.00 -2.05
C PRO A 13 23.90 34.34 -0.81
N ALA A 14 24.65 35.13 -0.03
CA ALA A 14 25.19 34.67 1.25
C ALA A 14 24.05 34.19 2.15
N ALA A 15 24.22 33.03 2.80
CA ALA A 15 23.22 32.47 3.69
C ALA A 15 23.02 33.41 4.89
N THR A 16 21.87 34.07 4.97
CA THR A 16 21.50 34.89 6.13
C THR A 16 21.24 33.97 7.32
N GLY A 17 22.21 33.84 8.24
CA GLY A 17 22.02 33.18 9.53
C GLY A 17 23.14 32.26 10.02
N GLU A 18 24.16 31.94 9.21
CA GLU A 18 25.35 31.26 9.72
C GLU A 18 26.36 32.30 10.22
N ALA A 19 26.77 32.20 11.48
CA ALA A 19 27.84 33.03 12.03
C ALA A 19 29.08 32.90 11.14
N PRO A 20 29.76 34.02 10.79
CA PRO A 20 30.92 33.96 9.93
C PRO A 20 31.95 33.02 10.55
N ASN A 21 32.32 31.97 9.81
CA ASN A 21 33.48 31.15 10.11
C ASN A 21 34.66 32.12 10.35
N PRO A 22 35.44 32.00 11.45
CA PRO A 22 36.42 33.03 11.87
C PRO A 22 37.52 33.36 10.84
N THR A 23 37.56 32.67 9.70
CA THR A 23 38.48 32.88 8.57
C THR A 23 37.84 33.52 7.33
N GLY A 24 36.57 33.91 7.34
CA GLY A 24 35.91 34.65 6.23
C GLY A 24 35.75 33.89 4.90
N ASN A 25 36.27 32.66 4.78
CA ASN A 25 36.16 31.86 3.57
C ASN A 25 34.86 31.05 3.55
N LEU A 26 33.96 31.42 2.63
CA LEU A 26 32.84 30.58 2.21
C LEU A 26 33.41 29.26 1.67
N GLN A 27 32.87 28.12 2.16
CA GLN A 27 33.29 26.83 1.63
C GLN A 27 33.01 26.76 0.12
N PRO A 28 33.95 26.23 -0.69
CA PRO A 28 33.75 26.03 -2.12
C PRO A 28 32.42 25.33 -2.40
N LEU A 29 31.63 25.94 -3.28
CA LEU A 29 30.31 25.47 -3.66
C LEU A 29 30.13 25.54 -5.17
N ARG A 30 29.57 24.48 -5.75
CA ARG A 30 28.99 24.51 -7.09
C ARG A 30 27.53 24.11 -7.00
N ALA A 31 26.66 24.89 -7.63
CA ALA A 31 25.24 24.64 -7.63
C ALA A 31 24.67 24.65 -9.04
N MET A 32 23.74 23.75 -9.31
CA MET A 32 22.96 23.71 -10.53
C MET A 32 21.49 23.58 -10.19
N ARG A 33 20.65 24.27 -10.95
CA ARG A 33 19.20 24.24 -10.74
C ARG A 33 18.50 23.77 -12.01
N TRP A 34 17.45 22.97 -11.84
CA TRP A 34 16.54 22.60 -12.92
C TRP A 34 15.09 22.95 -12.56
N ARG A 35 14.29 23.24 -13.58
CA ARG A 35 12.83 23.16 -13.49
C ARG A 35 12.38 21.87 -14.15
N ILE A 36 11.61 21.08 -13.44
CA ILE A 36 11.18 19.76 -13.88
C ILE A 36 9.66 19.70 -13.83
N GLY A 37 9.07 19.41 -14.98
CA GLY A 37 7.64 19.27 -15.21
C GLY A 37 7.38 19.26 -16.70
N ARG A 38 6.63 18.26 -17.19
CA ARG A 38 6.06 18.29 -18.54
C ARG A 38 4.70 19.01 -18.49
N GLY A 39 4.29 19.55 -19.64
CA GLY A 39 3.16 20.47 -19.84
C GLY A 39 2.02 20.43 -18.81
N GLY A 40 1.66 21.61 -18.30
CA GLY A 40 0.45 21.84 -17.49
C GLY A 40 0.51 21.40 -16.01
N GLY A 41 1.44 20.53 -15.61
CA GLY A 41 1.56 20.04 -14.23
C GLY A 41 2.42 20.91 -13.28
N PRO A 42 2.39 20.64 -11.96
CA PRO A 42 3.19 21.37 -10.98
C PRO A 42 4.69 21.22 -11.22
N THR A 43 5.33 22.33 -11.62
CA THR A 43 6.79 22.39 -11.82
C THR A 43 7.53 22.26 -10.49
N ALA A 44 8.40 21.26 -10.34
CA ALA A 44 9.36 21.24 -9.23
C ALA A 44 10.63 21.95 -9.62
N ARG A 45 11.32 22.43 -8.59
CA ARG A 45 12.68 22.96 -8.68
C ARG A 45 13.58 21.92 -8.02
N MET A 46 14.56 21.44 -8.76
CA MET A 46 15.64 20.62 -8.18
C MET A 46 16.92 21.43 -8.14
N LEU A 47 17.67 21.27 -7.06
CA LEU A 47 18.96 21.89 -6.81
C LEU A 47 19.96 20.78 -6.54
N LEU A 48 21.04 20.72 -7.32
CA LEU A 48 22.22 19.98 -6.95
C LEU A 48 23.24 20.97 -6.39
N ALA A 49 23.75 20.70 -5.20
CA ALA A 49 24.77 21.51 -4.53
C ALA A 49 25.92 20.60 -4.13
N LEU A 50 27.12 20.90 -4.63
CA LEU A 50 28.35 20.19 -4.31
C LEU A 50 29.20 21.11 -3.42
N ARG A 51 29.46 20.67 -2.19
CA ARG A 51 30.34 21.35 -1.23
C ARG A 51 31.60 20.54 -1.06
N ARG A 52 32.73 21.22 -0.88
CA ARG A 52 34.02 20.59 -0.62
C ARG A 52 34.69 21.22 0.60
N SER A 53 35.30 20.38 1.43
CA SER A 53 36.28 20.80 2.44
C SER A 53 37.67 20.79 1.81
N GLY A 54 38.30 21.97 1.67
CA GLY A 54 39.64 22.11 1.09
C GLY A 54 39.70 23.09 -0.08
N GLU A 55 40.45 22.73 -1.13
CA GLU A 55 40.66 23.58 -2.31
C GLU A 55 39.37 23.93 -3.06
N ASP A 56 39.36 25.13 -3.66
CA ASP A 56 38.25 25.58 -4.52
C ASP A 56 38.14 24.74 -5.80
N PHE A 57 36.94 24.73 -6.38
CA PHE A 57 36.65 24.07 -7.63
C PHE A 57 37.36 24.77 -8.79
N ARG A 58 38.07 23.99 -9.60
CA ARG A 58 38.79 24.47 -10.78
C ARG A 58 37.82 24.70 -11.94
N ALA A 59 38.29 25.40 -12.98
CA ALA A 59 37.50 25.63 -14.20
C ALA A 59 37.07 24.32 -14.88
N LEU A 60 37.93 23.29 -14.82
CA LEU A 60 37.63 21.95 -15.35
C LEU A 60 36.41 21.31 -14.68
N ASP A 61 36.25 21.48 -13.36
CA ASP A 61 35.11 20.95 -12.61
C ASP A 61 33.80 21.61 -13.10
N GLY A 62 33.84 22.92 -13.37
CA GLY A 62 32.70 23.65 -13.94
C GLY A 62 32.31 23.15 -15.34
N LEU A 63 33.28 22.85 -16.19
CA LEU A 63 33.05 22.29 -17.52
C LEU A 63 32.43 20.89 -17.45
N GLN A 64 32.91 20.03 -16.55
CA GLN A 64 32.35 18.69 -16.32
C GLN A 64 30.90 18.77 -15.81
N LEU A 65 30.60 19.69 -14.90
CA LEU A 65 29.20 19.88 -14.44
C LEU A 65 28.31 20.43 -15.57
N SER A 66 28.85 21.32 -16.40
CA SER A 66 28.12 21.85 -17.56
C SER A 66 27.83 20.77 -18.60
N SER A 67 28.73 19.81 -18.83
CA SER A 67 28.52 18.73 -19.80
C SER A 67 27.42 17.74 -19.36
N LEU A 68 27.17 17.61 -18.05
CA LEU A 68 26.07 16.79 -17.51
C LEU A 68 24.70 17.46 -17.63
N THR A 69 24.66 18.78 -17.77
CA THR A 69 23.41 19.57 -17.74
C THR A 69 22.32 19.07 -18.70
N PRO A 70 22.60 18.75 -19.98
CA PRO A 70 21.58 18.31 -20.93
C PRO A 70 20.87 17.02 -20.52
N TYR A 71 21.58 16.13 -19.83
CA TYR A 71 21.07 14.81 -19.42
C TYR A 71 20.33 14.88 -18.10
N LEU A 72 20.85 15.64 -17.14
CA LEU A 72 20.32 15.72 -15.78
C LEU A 72 18.86 16.19 -15.74
N GLY A 73 18.47 17.14 -16.59
CA GLY A 73 17.08 17.61 -16.63
C GLY A 73 16.08 16.51 -17.01
N VAL A 74 16.42 15.70 -18.02
CA VAL A 74 15.56 14.61 -18.51
C VAL A 74 15.54 13.45 -17.54
N THR A 75 16.70 13.03 -17.03
CA THR A 75 16.80 11.89 -16.11
C THR A 75 16.14 12.19 -14.77
N LEU A 76 16.33 13.38 -14.20
CA LEU A 76 15.64 13.80 -12.98
C LEU A 76 14.13 13.94 -13.20
N GLY A 77 13.70 14.34 -14.39
CA GLY A 77 12.30 14.33 -14.80
C GLY A 77 11.68 12.94 -14.79
N GLY A 78 12.32 11.98 -15.47
CA GLY A 78 11.87 10.59 -15.48
C GLY A 78 11.89 9.96 -14.08
N TRP A 79 12.96 10.18 -13.31
CA TRP A 79 13.06 9.70 -11.93
C TRP A 79 11.93 10.23 -11.06
N ARG A 80 11.64 11.54 -11.11
CA ARG A 80 10.57 12.14 -10.30
C ARG A 80 9.20 11.58 -10.68
N GLN A 81 8.92 11.43 -11.97
CA GLN A 81 7.67 10.86 -12.44
C GLN A 81 7.52 9.42 -11.92
N LEU A 82 8.56 8.59 -12.07
CA LEU A 82 8.56 7.22 -11.57
C LEU A 82 8.38 7.14 -10.04
N ALA A 83 9.04 8.04 -9.29
CA ALA A 83 8.87 8.13 -7.84
C ALA A 83 7.44 8.50 -7.44
N GLN A 84 6.79 9.39 -8.20
CA GLN A 84 5.39 9.76 -7.97
C GLN A 84 4.43 8.60 -8.26
N GLU A 85 4.61 7.88 -9.37
CA GLU A 85 3.77 6.73 -9.68
C GLU A 85 3.98 5.60 -8.65
N ARG A 86 5.22 5.35 -8.20
CA ARG A 86 5.50 4.39 -7.12
C ARG A 86 4.83 4.78 -5.81
N ALA A 87 4.87 6.06 -5.44
CA ALA A 87 4.22 6.54 -4.23
C ALA A 87 2.69 6.37 -4.29
N ARG A 88 2.06 6.63 -5.45
CA ARG A 88 0.63 6.40 -5.65
C ARG A 88 0.28 4.92 -5.57
N ALA A 89 1.04 4.07 -6.28
CA ALA A 89 0.86 2.62 -6.25
C ALA A 89 0.98 2.06 -4.82
N ALA A 90 1.94 2.55 -4.03
CA ALA A 90 2.08 2.15 -2.62
C ALA A 90 0.85 2.52 -1.77
N ILE A 91 0.26 3.71 -1.98
CA ILE A 91 -0.97 4.12 -1.30
C ILE A 91 -2.14 3.21 -1.70
N GLU A 92 -2.35 3.01 -3.01
CA GLU A 92 -3.43 2.16 -3.55
C GLU A 92 -3.30 0.72 -3.04
N GLN A 93 -2.09 0.20 -2.99
CA GLN A 93 -1.79 -1.13 -2.48
C GLN A 93 -2.08 -1.25 -0.98
N GLY A 94 -1.72 -0.24 -0.18
CA GLY A 94 -2.08 -0.18 1.23
C GLY A 94 -3.60 -0.18 1.44
N LEU A 95 -4.34 0.58 0.63
CA LEU A 95 -5.81 0.60 0.67
C LEU A 95 -6.41 -0.77 0.30
N CYS A 96 -5.90 -1.42 -0.74
CA CYS A 96 -6.33 -2.77 -1.12
C CYS A 96 -6.08 -3.79 0.00
N GLY A 97 -4.88 -3.78 0.59
CA GLY A 97 -4.52 -4.69 1.69
C GLY A 97 -5.40 -4.48 2.93
N ASN A 98 -5.68 -3.22 3.28
CA ASN A 98 -6.61 -2.84 4.35
C ASN A 98 -8.03 -3.34 4.12
N LEU A 99 -8.45 -3.37 2.85
CA LEU A 99 -9.73 -3.95 2.42
C LEU A 99 -9.61 -5.45 2.14
N GLY A 100 -8.56 -6.12 2.62
CA GLY A 100 -8.31 -7.56 2.51
C GLY A 100 -8.31 -8.08 1.08
N ALA A 101 -7.86 -7.25 0.14
CA ALA A 101 -7.74 -7.56 -1.27
C ALA A 101 -6.25 -7.59 -1.66
N GLY A 102 -5.92 -8.47 -2.59
CA GLY A 102 -4.56 -8.61 -3.10
C GLY A 102 -4.55 -9.18 -4.51
N TRP A 103 -3.37 -9.26 -5.10
CA TRP A 103 -3.19 -9.88 -6.40
C TRP A 103 -1.96 -10.79 -6.42
N ILE A 104 -2.01 -11.79 -7.29
CA ILE A 104 -0.93 -12.73 -7.56
C ILE A 104 -0.85 -12.88 -9.08
N LEU A 105 0.34 -12.64 -9.64
CA LEU A 105 0.64 -12.96 -11.03
C LEU A 105 1.22 -14.36 -11.09
N PHE A 106 0.66 -15.17 -11.97
CA PHE A 106 1.15 -16.49 -12.28
C PHE A 106 1.77 -16.48 -13.69
N ALA A 107 2.93 -17.11 -13.81
CA ALA A 107 3.47 -17.51 -15.09
C ALA A 107 2.53 -18.55 -15.74
N THR A 108 2.70 -18.79 -17.04
CA THR A 108 1.96 -19.82 -17.78
C THR A 108 2.17 -21.24 -17.22
N SER A 109 3.27 -21.46 -16.50
CA SER A 109 3.54 -22.70 -15.77
C SER A 109 2.73 -22.86 -14.47
N GLY A 110 2.05 -21.81 -14.00
CA GLY A 110 1.35 -21.76 -12.72
C GLY A 110 2.23 -21.37 -11.53
N ARG A 111 3.50 -21.04 -11.76
CA ARG A 111 4.39 -20.45 -10.75
C ARG A 111 4.03 -19.01 -10.49
N VAL A 112 4.08 -18.57 -9.24
CA VAL A 112 3.95 -17.17 -8.87
C VAL A 112 5.16 -16.40 -9.37
N SER A 113 4.95 -15.43 -10.26
CA SER A 113 5.98 -14.54 -10.79
C SER A 113 6.08 -13.24 -10.00
N ALA A 114 4.94 -12.75 -9.50
CA ALA A 114 4.86 -11.58 -8.64
C ALA A 114 3.57 -11.62 -7.81
N MET A 115 3.51 -10.82 -6.75
CA MET A 115 2.31 -10.66 -5.93
C MET A 115 2.31 -9.30 -5.25
N ALA A 116 1.17 -8.91 -4.70
CA ALA A 116 1.09 -7.76 -3.81
C ALA A 116 2.07 -7.91 -2.62
N GLU A 117 2.80 -6.85 -2.29
CA GLU A 117 3.70 -6.76 -1.13
C GLU A 117 2.96 -7.11 0.16
N GLY A 118 3.63 -7.89 1.02
CA GLY A 118 3.06 -8.37 2.29
C GLY A 118 2.05 -9.51 2.16
N LEU A 119 1.51 -9.80 0.96
CA LEU A 119 0.45 -10.79 0.79
C LEU A 119 0.87 -12.21 1.20
N ALA A 120 2.10 -12.64 0.88
CA ALA A 120 2.58 -13.97 1.28
C ALA A 120 2.57 -14.17 2.81
N ALA A 121 3.06 -13.17 3.55
CA ALA A 121 3.07 -13.21 5.01
C ALA A 121 1.65 -13.20 5.56
N GLN A 122 0.79 -12.33 5.02
CA GLN A 122 -0.63 -12.27 5.39
C GLN A 122 -1.36 -13.60 5.15
N LEU A 123 -1.19 -14.24 3.99
CA LEU A 123 -1.82 -15.52 3.69
C LEU A 123 -1.34 -16.65 4.61
N ASN A 124 -0.04 -16.67 4.93
CA ASN A 124 0.52 -17.62 5.87
C ASN A 124 -0.07 -17.43 7.28
N ASP A 125 -0.10 -16.19 7.77
CA ASP A 125 -0.59 -15.88 9.11
C ASP A 125 -2.10 -16.09 9.25
N LEU A 126 -2.86 -15.79 8.19
CA LEU A 126 -4.33 -15.93 8.19
C LEU A 126 -4.78 -17.38 8.01
N SER A 127 -4.18 -18.10 7.05
CA SER A 127 -4.74 -19.36 6.54
C SER A 127 -3.71 -20.49 6.38
N GLY A 128 -2.45 -20.25 6.75
CA GLY A 128 -1.36 -21.23 6.61
C GLY A 128 -0.90 -21.44 5.16
N ILE A 129 -1.43 -20.68 4.19
CA ILE A 129 -1.03 -20.77 2.78
C ILE A 129 0.35 -20.14 2.62
N LYS A 130 1.33 -20.95 2.25
CA LYS A 130 2.74 -20.53 2.13
C LYS A 130 3.14 -20.36 0.68
N LEU A 131 4.01 -19.40 0.40
CA LEU A 131 4.76 -19.37 -0.84
C LEU A 131 6.06 -20.16 -0.66
N CYS A 132 6.19 -21.28 -1.35
CA CYS A 132 7.41 -22.08 -1.35
C CYS A 132 8.54 -21.39 -2.12
N GLU A 133 9.80 -21.72 -1.81
CA GLU A 133 10.99 -21.22 -2.53
C GLU A 133 10.94 -21.48 -4.04
N GLY A 134 10.24 -22.53 -4.47
CA GLY A 134 10.00 -22.84 -5.88
C GLY A 134 9.01 -21.88 -6.60
N GLY A 135 8.41 -20.92 -5.89
CA GLY A 135 7.39 -20.02 -6.45
C GLY A 135 6.01 -20.67 -6.60
N TRP A 136 5.67 -21.63 -5.73
CA TRP A 136 4.37 -22.30 -5.72
C TRP A 136 3.62 -21.97 -4.44
N LEU A 137 2.29 -21.88 -4.51
CA LEU A 137 1.45 -21.80 -3.32
C LEU A 137 1.27 -23.20 -2.73
N ALA A 138 1.70 -23.38 -1.48
CA ALA A 138 1.42 -24.57 -0.69
C ALA A 138 -0.02 -24.49 -0.18
N LEU A 139 -0.87 -25.31 -0.79
CA LEU A 139 -2.28 -25.46 -0.45
C LEU A 139 -2.52 -26.92 -0.05
N PRO A 140 -3.45 -27.19 0.88
CA PRO A 140 -3.94 -28.54 1.09
C PRO A 140 -4.67 -29.05 -0.19
N GLU A 141 -4.78 -30.37 -0.31
CA GLU A 141 -5.74 -30.96 -1.25
C GLU A 141 -7.14 -30.95 -0.60
N PRO A 142 -8.22 -30.63 -1.34
CA PRO A 142 -8.34 -30.54 -2.81
C PRO A 142 -8.06 -29.16 -3.44
N GLU A 143 -7.77 -28.11 -2.65
CA GLU A 143 -7.62 -26.74 -3.15
C GLU A 143 -6.42 -26.60 -4.10
N ALA A 144 -5.32 -27.31 -3.84
CA ALA A 144 -4.16 -27.34 -4.72
C ALA A 144 -4.50 -27.92 -6.11
N GLN A 145 -5.27 -29.01 -6.18
CA GLN A 145 -5.73 -29.57 -7.45
C GLN A 145 -6.68 -28.62 -8.20
N ALA A 146 -7.60 -27.96 -7.50
CA ALA A 146 -8.51 -26.98 -8.11
C ALA A 146 -7.75 -25.80 -8.73
N LEU A 147 -6.74 -25.27 -8.03
CA LEU A 147 -5.89 -24.21 -8.55
C LEU A 147 -5.15 -24.65 -9.83
N ARG A 148 -4.56 -25.84 -9.83
CA ARG A 148 -3.85 -26.39 -11.00
C ARG A 148 -4.79 -26.54 -12.20
N GLN A 149 -6.00 -27.04 -12.00
CA GLN A 149 -7.00 -27.18 -13.06
C GLN A 149 -7.45 -25.82 -13.63
N ALA A 150 -7.70 -24.84 -12.77
CA ALA A 150 -8.09 -23.51 -13.19
C ALA A 150 -6.99 -22.79 -13.99
N LEU A 151 -5.73 -22.90 -13.55
CA LEU A 151 -4.59 -22.35 -14.29
C LEU A 151 -4.43 -23.01 -15.67
N ALA A 152 -4.56 -24.34 -15.74
CA ALA A 152 -4.51 -25.08 -17.01
C ALA A 152 -5.69 -24.75 -17.95
N ALA A 153 -6.87 -24.46 -17.40
CA ALA A 153 -8.02 -24.04 -18.18
C ALA A 153 -7.80 -22.65 -18.79
N LEU A 154 -7.29 -21.69 -18.02
CA LEU A 154 -7.01 -20.32 -18.47
C LEU A 154 -5.83 -20.18 -19.42
N ALA A 155 -4.93 -21.16 -19.44
CA ALA A 155 -3.87 -21.23 -20.45
C ALA A 155 -4.44 -21.45 -21.88
N ARG A 156 -5.70 -21.86 -22.02
CA ARG A 156 -6.36 -22.03 -23.31
C ARG A 156 -7.01 -20.70 -23.75
N PRO A 157 -6.87 -20.30 -25.03
CA PRO A 157 -7.48 -19.07 -25.52
C PRO A 157 -9.01 -19.14 -25.42
N GLY A 158 -9.62 -18.03 -24.99
CA GLY A 158 -11.09 -17.91 -24.85
C GLY A 158 -11.68 -18.47 -23.55
N ALA A 159 -10.84 -18.90 -22.60
CA ALA A 159 -11.31 -19.32 -21.28
C ALA A 159 -11.82 -18.13 -20.45
N GLY A 160 -12.99 -18.29 -19.83
CA GLY A 160 -13.57 -17.30 -18.92
C GLY A 160 -12.94 -17.32 -17.52
N PRO A 161 -13.25 -16.32 -16.67
CA PRO A 161 -12.74 -16.21 -15.31
C PRO A 161 -12.99 -17.48 -14.48
N GLN A 162 -11.99 -17.88 -13.68
CA GLN A 162 -12.09 -19.05 -12.79
C GLN A 162 -12.18 -18.59 -11.33
N HIS A 163 -13.24 -19.02 -10.63
CA HIS A 163 -13.45 -18.70 -9.22
C HIS A 163 -13.02 -19.88 -8.34
N LEU A 164 -12.19 -19.61 -7.35
CA LEU A 164 -11.59 -20.59 -6.46
C LEU A 164 -11.76 -20.17 -5.01
N THR A 165 -11.91 -21.15 -4.12
CA THR A 165 -11.79 -20.96 -2.68
C THR A 165 -10.51 -21.66 -2.24
N LEU A 166 -9.53 -20.88 -1.77
CA LEU A 166 -8.22 -21.38 -1.33
C LEU A 166 -8.23 -21.80 0.14
N SER A 167 -9.11 -21.20 0.94
CA SER A 167 -9.36 -21.56 2.34
C SER A 167 -10.81 -21.21 2.67
N ARG A 168 -11.43 -21.98 3.56
CA ARG A 168 -12.82 -21.74 4.02
C ARG A 168 -12.90 -21.11 5.41
N ALA A 169 -11.85 -21.24 6.22
CA ALA A 169 -11.81 -20.72 7.58
C ALA A 169 -10.36 -20.35 7.95
N PRO A 170 -9.96 -19.07 7.85
CA PRO A 170 -10.75 -17.95 7.30
C PRO A 170 -10.99 -18.09 5.80
N LEU A 171 -12.04 -17.48 5.26
CA LEU A 171 -12.35 -17.54 3.84
C LEU A 171 -11.27 -16.78 3.05
N VAL A 172 -10.69 -17.45 2.06
CA VAL A 172 -9.78 -16.87 1.08
C VAL A 172 -10.27 -17.30 -0.30
N GLN A 173 -10.65 -16.33 -1.11
CA GLN A 173 -11.15 -16.55 -2.46
C GLN A 173 -10.21 -15.94 -3.49
N LEU A 174 -10.09 -16.61 -4.64
CA LEU A 174 -9.26 -16.19 -5.75
C LEU A 174 -10.09 -16.20 -7.03
N VAL A 175 -10.01 -15.12 -7.80
CA VAL A 175 -10.54 -15.06 -9.17
C VAL A 175 -9.37 -14.96 -10.12
N LEU A 176 -9.19 -15.97 -10.96
CA LEU A 176 -8.16 -16.01 -11.98
C LEU A 176 -8.72 -15.54 -13.31
N THR A 177 -7.96 -14.70 -14.00
CA THR A 177 -8.22 -14.26 -15.37
C THR A 177 -6.95 -14.36 -16.20
N ALA A 178 -7.10 -14.57 -17.51
CA ALA A 178 -6.01 -14.40 -18.46
C ALA A 178 -5.98 -12.94 -18.90
N GLU A 179 -4.85 -12.27 -18.78
CA GLU A 179 -4.66 -10.86 -19.13
C GLU A 179 -3.36 -10.66 -19.90
N GLU A 180 -3.25 -9.53 -20.59
CA GLU A 180 -2.03 -9.11 -21.27
C GLU A 180 -1.40 -7.98 -20.47
N LEU A 181 -0.27 -8.26 -19.81
CA LEU A 181 0.48 -7.26 -19.05
C LEU A 181 1.73 -6.87 -19.83
N ALA A 182 1.85 -5.58 -20.16
CA ALA A 182 2.99 -5.03 -20.90
C ALA A 182 3.30 -5.75 -22.23
N GLY A 183 2.27 -6.30 -22.89
CA GLY A 183 2.41 -7.05 -24.14
C GLY A 183 2.70 -8.54 -23.97
N GLU A 184 2.74 -9.05 -22.75
CA GLU A 184 2.98 -10.47 -22.46
C GLU A 184 1.74 -11.13 -21.84
N PRO A 185 1.40 -12.36 -22.24
CA PRO A 185 0.30 -13.10 -21.64
C PRO A 185 0.64 -13.49 -20.20
N ALA A 186 -0.22 -13.11 -19.27
CA ALA A 186 -0.09 -13.39 -17.85
C ALA A 186 -1.41 -13.91 -17.27
N LEU A 187 -1.32 -14.73 -16.23
CA LEU A 187 -2.48 -15.18 -15.48
C LEU A 187 -2.57 -14.35 -14.19
N LEU A 188 -3.60 -13.52 -14.08
CA LEU A 188 -3.81 -12.64 -12.93
C LEU A 188 -4.82 -13.26 -11.96
N GLY A 189 -4.39 -13.51 -10.74
CA GLY A 189 -5.24 -13.86 -9.61
C GLY A 189 -5.57 -12.64 -8.77
N ARG A 190 -6.86 -12.30 -8.67
CA ARG A 190 -7.37 -11.30 -7.71
C ARG A 190 -7.89 -12.04 -6.49
N LEU A 191 -7.36 -11.71 -5.33
CA LEU A 191 -7.63 -12.39 -4.08
C LEU A 191 -8.46 -11.50 -3.15
N ARG A 192 -9.37 -12.13 -2.40
CA ARG A 192 -10.07 -11.53 -1.27
C ARG A 192 -9.99 -12.49 -0.08
N HIS A 193 -9.70 -11.97 1.11
CA HIS A 193 -9.77 -12.75 2.35
C HIS A 193 -10.70 -12.10 3.38
N ASP A 194 -11.20 -12.88 4.33
CA ASP A 194 -12.02 -12.34 5.41
C ASP A 194 -11.29 -11.24 6.19
N LEU A 195 -12.08 -10.26 6.63
CA LEU A 195 -11.65 -9.22 7.55
C LEU A 195 -12.26 -9.50 8.91
N SER A 196 -11.47 -9.35 9.98
CA SER A 196 -11.96 -9.44 11.36
C SER A 196 -12.02 -8.07 11.99
N ALA A 197 -13.21 -7.64 12.39
CA ALA A 197 -13.39 -6.41 13.14
C ALA A 197 -12.78 -6.54 14.55
N ARG A 198 -12.69 -7.75 15.10
CA ARG A 198 -11.99 -8.00 16.38
C ARG A 198 -10.47 -7.83 16.27
N ALA A 199 -9.89 -7.96 15.09
CA ALA A 199 -8.47 -7.69 14.85
C ALA A 199 -8.15 -6.19 14.72
N LEU A 200 -9.17 -5.33 14.56
CA LEU A 200 -8.95 -3.88 14.49
C LEU A 200 -8.59 -3.31 15.86
N PRO A 201 -7.72 -2.27 15.91
CA PRO A 201 -7.50 -1.52 17.14
C PRO A 201 -8.82 -0.97 17.69
N LEU A 202 -9.13 -1.25 18.96
CA LEU A 202 -10.40 -0.82 19.58
C LEU A 202 -10.59 0.71 19.50
N THR A 203 -9.51 1.48 19.60
CA THR A 203 -9.51 2.94 19.47
C THR A 203 -10.07 3.39 18.12
N ARG A 204 -9.79 2.66 17.05
CA ARG A 204 -10.27 2.95 15.69
C ARG A 204 -11.77 2.73 15.58
N LEU A 205 -12.29 1.66 16.15
CA LEU A 205 -13.74 1.42 16.23
C LEU A 205 -14.44 2.51 17.06
N THR A 206 -13.89 2.87 18.22
CA THR A 206 -14.49 3.91 19.06
C THR A 206 -14.51 5.27 18.36
N ALA A 207 -13.41 5.69 17.75
CA ALA A 207 -13.30 7.00 17.10
C ALA A 207 -14.08 7.04 15.78
N GLY A 208 -13.99 6.00 14.96
CA GLY A 208 -14.61 5.95 13.63
C GLY A 208 -16.13 5.79 13.66
N LEU A 209 -16.68 5.22 14.74
CA LEU A 209 -18.12 4.95 14.88
C LEU A 209 -18.78 5.74 16.03
N GLY A 210 -18.02 6.53 16.80
CA GLY A 210 -18.56 7.28 17.94
C GLY A 210 -19.08 6.38 19.07
N LEU A 211 -18.40 5.26 19.32
CA LEU A 211 -18.82 4.24 20.28
C LEU A 211 -18.01 4.32 21.58
N SER A 212 -18.63 3.93 22.70
CA SER A 212 -17.89 3.61 23.92
C SER A 212 -17.05 2.33 23.75
N ARG A 213 -16.11 2.08 24.66
CA ARG A 213 -15.26 0.87 24.61
C ARG A 213 -16.10 -0.42 24.62
N SER A 214 -17.13 -0.49 25.47
CA SER A 214 -18.00 -1.67 25.58
C SER A 214 -18.83 -1.86 24.31
N GLU A 215 -19.40 -0.78 23.77
CA GLU A 215 -20.16 -0.83 22.51
C GLU A 215 -19.26 -1.24 21.33
N ALA A 216 -18.04 -0.74 21.25
CA ALA A 216 -17.09 -1.09 20.19
C ALA A 216 -16.65 -2.57 20.27
N ARG A 217 -16.42 -3.10 21.47
CA ARG A 217 -16.15 -4.53 21.67
C ARG A 217 -17.32 -5.40 21.21
N LEU A 218 -18.55 -5.01 21.58
CA LEU A 218 -19.75 -5.71 21.12
C LEU A 218 -19.92 -5.62 19.60
N ALA A 219 -19.73 -4.43 19.02
CA ALA A 219 -19.83 -4.23 17.57
C ALA A 219 -18.84 -5.10 16.79
N ALA A 220 -17.61 -5.26 17.28
CA ALA A 220 -16.61 -6.14 16.66
C ALA A 220 -17.07 -7.60 16.65
N CYS A 221 -17.55 -8.13 17.79
CA CYS A 221 -18.08 -9.49 17.86
C CYS A 221 -19.28 -9.70 16.91
N LEU A 222 -20.23 -8.75 16.89
CA LEU A 222 -21.41 -8.84 16.03
C LEU A 222 -21.05 -8.75 14.54
N CYS A 223 -20.06 -7.91 14.19
CA CYS A 223 -19.55 -7.78 12.82
C CYS A 223 -18.86 -9.07 12.33
N ASP A 224 -18.14 -9.76 13.22
CA ASP A 224 -17.52 -11.05 12.95
C ASP A 224 -18.53 -12.23 12.96
N GLY A 225 -19.83 -11.93 13.01
CA GLY A 225 -20.91 -12.92 12.85
C GLY A 225 -21.34 -13.62 14.14
N LEU A 226 -20.84 -13.25 15.32
CA LEU A 226 -21.31 -13.85 16.58
C LEU A 226 -22.77 -13.44 16.84
N SER A 227 -23.56 -14.38 17.35
CA SER A 227 -24.89 -14.06 17.90
C SER A 227 -24.73 -13.17 19.15
N LEU A 228 -25.79 -12.45 19.53
CA LEU A 228 -25.75 -11.62 20.74
C LEU A 228 -25.40 -12.42 22.00
N ALA A 229 -25.89 -13.67 22.11
CA ALA A 229 -25.58 -14.54 23.23
C ALA A 229 -24.12 -14.99 23.23
N ALA A 230 -23.59 -15.38 22.06
CA ALA A 230 -22.18 -15.74 21.91
C ALA A 230 -21.27 -14.55 22.18
N ALA A 231 -21.62 -13.36 21.69
CA ALA A 231 -20.89 -12.13 21.94
C ALA A 231 -20.92 -11.75 23.43
N ALA A 232 -22.06 -11.88 24.12
CA ALA A 232 -22.12 -11.65 25.57
C ALA A 232 -21.21 -12.61 26.33
N SER A 233 -21.23 -13.90 25.99
CA SER A 233 -20.34 -14.91 26.56
C SER A 233 -18.86 -14.59 26.32
N GLU A 234 -18.50 -14.26 25.08
CA GLU A 234 -17.13 -13.88 24.67
C GLU A 234 -16.61 -12.68 25.45
N LEU A 235 -17.50 -11.74 25.78
CA LEU A 235 -17.15 -10.52 26.51
C LEU A 235 -17.17 -10.70 28.05
N GLY A 236 -17.54 -11.88 28.54
CA GLY A 236 -17.69 -12.17 29.97
C GLY A 236 -18.91 -11.47 30.59
N TRP A 237 -19.97 -11.26 29.81
CA TRP A 237 -21.19 -10.59 30.21
C TRP A 237 -22.36 -11.56 30.40
N THR A 238 -23.33 -11.17 31.21
CA THR A 238 -24.64 -11.84 31.21
C THR A 238 -25.39 -11.52 29.91
N LEU A 239 -26.35 -12.37 29.54
CA LEU A 239 -27.20 -12.13 28.37
C LEU A 239 -28.00 -10.81 28.51
N GLU A 240 -28.44 -10.45 29.71
CA GLU A 240 -29.12 -9.17 29.96
C GLU A 240 -28.21 -7.97 29.73
N THR A 241 -26.97 -8.02 30.23
CA THR A 241 -25.98 -6.96 29.96
C THR A 241 -25.72 -6.83 28.46
N GLY A 242 -25.58 -7.96 27.75
CA GLY A 242 -25.47 -8.00 26.30
C GLY A 242 -26.66 -7.31 25.60
N ARG A 243 -27.89 -7.64 26.01
CA ARG A 243 -29.11 -7.00 25.47
C ARG A 243 -29.15 -5.50 25.72
N SER A 244 -28.86 -5.06 26.95
CA SER A 244 -28.86 -3.63 27.30
C SER A 244 -27.82 -2.86 26.47
N CYS A 245 -26.59 -3.37 26.38
CA CYS A 245 -25.52 -2.78 25.56
C CYS A 245 -25.87 -2.78 24.06
N SER A 246 -26.46 -3.86 23.53
CA SER A 246 -26.88 -3.90 22.12
C SER A 246 -27.92 -2.84 21.78
N LYS A 247 -28.85 -2.54 22.71
CA LYS A 247 -29.87 -1.50 22.50
C LYS A 247 -29.23 -0.12 22.41
N GLN A 248 -28.25 0.16 23.27
CA GLN A 248 -27.49 1.41 23.24
C GLN A 248 -26.64 1.52 21.96
N LEU A 249 -25.97 0.43 21.57
CA LEU A 249 -25.19 0.33 20.33
C LEU A 249 -26.06 0.60 19.10
N PHE A 250 -27.23 -0.04 19.00
CA PHE A 250 -28.15 0.13 17.88
C PHE A 250 -28.65 1.57 17.77
N ALA A 251 -29.03 2.17 18.90
CA ALA A 251 -29.43 3.58 18.95
C ALA A 251 -28.27 4.51 18.54
N ARG A 252 -27.04 4.25 19.00
CA ARG A 252 -25.85 5.06 18.67
C ARG A 252 -25.51 5.02 17.18
N LEU A 253 -25.63 3.84 16.57
CA LEU A 253 -25.36 3.65 15.15
C LEU A 253 -26.54 4.00 14.24
N GLY A 254 -27.71 4.29 14.81
CA GLY A 254 -28.94 4.59 14.07
C GLY A 254 -29.46 3.38 13.28
N VAL A 255 -29.36 2.17 13.85
CA VAL A 255 -29.75 0.92 13.19
C VAL A 255 -30.81 0.17 14.01
N SER A 256 -31.60 -0.67 13.33
CA SER A 256 -32.71 -1.41 13.95
C SER A 256 -32.32 -2.81 14.49
N GLY A 257 -31.09 -3.27 14.22
CA GLY A 257 -30.67 -4.60 14.66
C GLY A 257 -29.25 -4.97 14.24
N GLN A 258 -28.86 -6.22 14.52
CA GLN A 258 -27.52 -6.75 14.26
C GLN A 258 -27.08 -6.65 12.79
N PRO A 259 -27.90 -6.99 11.77
CA PRO A 259 -27.51 -6.81 10.37
C PRO A 259 -27.17 -5.36 10.03
N GLY A 260 -27.84 -4.40 10.68
CA GLY A 260 -27.53 -2.98 10.53
C GLY A 260 -26.16 -2.62 11.11
N VAL A 261 -25.78 -3.19 12.26
CA VAL A 261 -24.43 -3.03 12.82
C VAL A 261 -23.38 -3.59 11.87
N VAL A 262 -23.57 -4.83 11.39
CA VAL A 262 -22.66 -5.48 10.43
C VAL A 262 -22.46 -4.58 9.21
N ARG A 263 -23.56 -4.14 8.59
CA ARG A 263 -23.51 -3.23 7.42
C ARG A 263 -22.79 -1.92 7.76
N ARG A 264 -23.06 -1.33 8.92
CA ARG A 264 -22.46 -0.04 9.33
C ARG A 264 -20.96 -0.15 9.54
N VAL A 265 -20.49 -1.23 10.18
CA VAL A 265 -19.06 -1.47 10.38
C VAL A 265 -18.37 -1.76 9.05
N LEU A 266 -18.91 -2.67 8.22
CA LEU A 266 -18.32 -3.02 6.91
C LEU A 266 -18.26 -1.84 5.93
N ALA A 267 -19.24 -0.94 5.95
CA ALA A 267 -19.27 0.24 5.07
C ALA A 267 -18.49 1.44 5.62
N SER A 268 -17.90 1.34 6.82
CA SER A 268 -17.21 2.48 7.47
C SER A 268 -15.73 2.53 7.11
N GLY A 269 -15.11 3.70 7.34
CA GLY A 269 -13.68 3.90 7.15
C GLY A 269 -12.78 3.23 8.19
N VAL A 270 -13.32 2.46 9.15
CA VAL A 270 -12.53 1.79 10.21
C VAL A 270 -11.55 0.75 9.66
N TRP A 271 -11.71 0.34 8.41
CA TRP A 271 -10.78 -0.57 7.72
C TRP A 271 -9.56 0.15 7.14
N LEU A 272 -9.60 1.48 6.97
CA LEU A 272 -8.65 2.22 6.14
C LEU A 272 -7.51 2.92 6.90
N GLY A 273 -6.91 2.30 7.91
CA GLY A 273 -5.79 2.93 8.63
C GLY A 273 -5.00 2.03 9.52
#